data_AF-A0A0L8GHM2-F1
#
_entry.id   AF-A0A0L8GHM2-F1
#
_cell.length_a   1.000
_cell.length_b   1.000
_cell.length_c   1.000
_cell.angle_alpha   90.00
_cell.angle_beta   90.00
_cell.angle_gamma   90.00
#
_symmetry.space_group_name_H-M   'P 1'
#
loop_
_entity.id
_entity.type
_entity.pdbx_description
1 polymer ?
#
loop_
_entity_poly.entity_id
_entity_poly.type
_entity_poly.pdbx_seq_one_letter_code
_entity_poly.pdbx_strand_id
1 'polypeptide(L)'
;MVKERKESLQPGLANATYTKWILEAIRKIKQQKQRPSIDRICNAVRQSHKVSREVIEQHLELCVKEGSVLKVYNKGLCSYKDPERVAQLKSRTLKVGRGTELVKLIARSVKELGEIGGSSLHNIEKYICRSYNVELTEGVNLNQQLRLWLKKGVKTGQLVQDGRLVKVGYNSASVESDSVEGSSEGGSVTQSHFDDETSIRSETPLLTFPTRACKKRALPIPLCSFCLGTVEQNRDSIPEELISCADCGNSGHPSCLKFSADLTSKVKMLRWQCIECKICSFCGKSGKEDMLFCDSCDRGFHMECCDPPLHRAPKGAWICKICDPRSIKRGRRESDVVAKVTRNSPKPVRNGIDRVNLRPTTKNSSLR
;
A
#
# COMPACT_ATOMS: atom_id res chain seq x y z
N MET A 1 19.31 46.03 -21.66
CA MET A 1 18.11 45.64 -22.45
C MET A 1 18.38 44.28 -23.08
N VAL A 2 18.00 43.20 -22.41
CA VAL A 2 18.19 41.84 -22.94
C VAL A 2 16.99 41.53 -23.83
N LYS A 3 17.23 41.47 -25.14
CA LYS A 3 16.23 41.12 -26.17
C LYS A 3 15.71 39.71 -25.91
N GLU A 4 14.43 39.61 -25.56
CA GLU A 4 13.68 38.35 -25.59
C GLU A 4 13.66 37.82 -27.04
N ARG A 5 14.28 36.67 -27.27
CA ARG A 5 14.06 35.91 -28.51
C ARG A 5 12.67 35.30 -28.44
N LYS A 6 11.73 35.88 -29.19
CA LYS A 6 10.50 35.20 -29.62
C LYS A 6 10.91 34.01 -30.48
N GLU A 7 10.97 32.82 -29.90
CA GLU A 7 10.94 31.57 -30.67
C GLU A 7 9.59 31.47 -31.36
N SER A 8 9.64 31.65 -32.68
CA SER A 8 8.53 31.50 -33.61
C SER A 8 7.92 30.10 -33.51
N LEU A 9 6.63 30.06 -33.20
CA LEU A 9 5.78 28.88 -33.12
C LEU A 9 5.67 28.23 -34.52
N GLN A 10 6.23 27.03 -34.70
CA GLN A 10 5.90 26.22 -35.87
C GLN A 10 4.56 25.48 -35.63
N PRO A 11 3.59 25.59 -36.55
CA PRO A 11 2.28 24.97 -36.38
C PRO A 11 2.36 23.49 -36.80
N GLY A 12 2.63 22.59 -35.86
CA GLY A 12 2.47 21.16 -36.14
C GLY A 12 3.21 20.20 -35.22
N LEU A 13 4.25 20.63 -34.51
CA LEU A 13 5.00 19.80 -33.57
C LEU A 13 4.76 20.24 -32.13
N ALA A 14 4.59 19.29 -31.21
CA ALA A 14 4.60 19.57 -29.80
C ALA A 14 6.00 20.04 -29.41
N ASN A 15 6.09 21.26 -28.90
CA ASN A 15 7.35 21.79 -28.40
C ASN A 15 7.89 20.85 -27.30
N ALA A 16 9.11 20.35 -27.48
CA ALA A 16 9.75 19.38 -26.59
C ALA A 16 9.79 19.84 -25.12
N THR A 17 9.88 21.15 -24.90
CA THR A 17 9.85 21.77 -23.58
C THR A 17 8.49 21.60 -22.91
N TYR A 18 7.42 21.84 -23.65
CA TYR A 18 6.04 21.67 -23.17
C TYR A 18 5.72 20.20 -22.92
N THR A 19 6.18 19.30 -23.80
CA THR A 19 6.05 17.85 -23.60
C THR A 19 6.68 17.42 -22.27
N LYS A 20 7.87 17.93 -21.95
CA LYS A 20 8.54 17.65 -20.66
C LYS A 20 7.71 18.17 -19.47
N TRP A 21 7.22 19.40 -19.53
CA TRP A 21 6.39 19.99 -18.46
C TRP A 21 5.08 19.24 -18.24
N ILE A 22 4.43 18.83 -19.32
CA ILE A 22 3.18 18.07 -19.29
C ILE A 22 3.42 16.69 -18.67
N LEU A 23 4.49 15.99 -19.06
CA LEU A 23 4.84 14.69 -18.49
C LEU A 23 5.18 14.80 -17.01
N GLU A 24 5.93 15.82 -16.60
CA GLU A 24 6.23 16.09 -15.19
C GLU A 24 4.95 16.36 -14.38
N ALA A 25 4.02 17.16 -14.92
CA ALA A 25 2.72 17.41 -14.30
C ALA A 25 1.91 16.12 -14.15
N ILE A 26 1.84 15.28 -15.19
CA ILE A 26 1.14 13.98 -15.13
C ILE A 26 1.76 13.08 -14.05
N ARG A 27 3.09 13.02 -13.97
CA ARG A 27 3.81 12.23 -12.95
C ARG A 27 3.51 12.73 -11.53
N LYS A 28 3.53 14.05 -11.31
CA LYS A 28 3.22 14.69 -10.03
C LYS A 28 1.78 14.39 -9.59
N ILE A 29 0.81 14.54 -10.49
CA ILE A 29 -0.60 14.25 -10.19
C ILE A 29 -0.81 12.76 -9.87
N LYS A 30 -0.13 11.87 -10.60
CA LYS A 30 -0.17 10.42 -10.33
C LYS A 30 0.46 10.04 -8.99
N GLN A 31 1.57 10.69 -8.61
CA GLN A 31 2.21 10.48 -7.32
C GLN A 31 1.29 10.85 -6.15
N GLN A 32 0.48 11.90 -6.33
CA GLN A 32 -0.56 12.31 -5.38
C GLN A 32 -1.81 11.42 -5.39
N LYS A 33 -1.80 10.28 -6.11
CA LYS A 33 -2.94 9.38 -6.32
C LYS A 33 -4.17 10.07 -6.92
N GLN A 34 -3.97 11.18 -7.61
CA GLN A 34 -5.01 11.94 -8.27
C GLN A 34 -5.12 11.57 -9.76
N ARG A 35 -6.28 11.86 -10.34
CA ARG A 35 -6.55 11.69 -11.78
C ARG A 35 -5.90 12.85 -12.55
N PRO A 36 -5.03 12.61 -13.53
CA PRO A 36 -4.53 13.65 -14.44
C PRO A 36 -5.61 14.02 -15.45
N SER A 37 -6.46 14.98 -15.09
CA SER A 37 -7.41 15.65 -15.99
C SER A 37 -6.75 16.87 -16.64
N ILE A 38 -7.38 17.41 -17.68
CA ILE A 38 -6.92 18.62 -18.37
C ILE A 38 -6.73 19.79 -17.40
N ASP A 39 -7.71 20.05 -16.53
CA ASP A 39 -7.65 21.15 -15.56
C ASP A 39 -6.51 20.97 -14.54
N ARG A 40 -6.28 19.73 -14.08
CA ARG A 40 -5.22 19.44 -13.12
C ARG A 40 -3.83 19.56 -13.74
N ILE A 41 -3.68 19.14 -15.00
CA ILE A 41 -2.43 19.29 -15.74
C ILE A 41 -2.15 20.77 -15.99
N CYS A 42 -3.15 21.54 -16.45
CA CYS A 42 -3.02 22.97 -16.65
C CYS A 42 -2.63 23.69 -15.35
N ASN A 43 -3.31 23.40 -14.24
CA ASN A 43 -3.00 24.00 -12.95
C ASN A 43 -1.60 23.62 -12.45
N ALA A 44 -1.18 22.36 -12.63
CA ALA A 44 0.15 21.91 -12.24
C ALA A 44 1.26 22.55 -13.07
N VAL A 45 1.06 22.70 -14.39
CA VAL A 45 2.03 23.38 -15.26
C VAL A 45 2.08 24.88 -14.96
N ARG A 46 0.93 25.53 -14.70
CA ARG A 46 0.85 26.96 -14.34
C ARG A 46 1.53 27.30 -13.00
N GLN A 47 1.56 26.35 -12.07
CA GLN A 47 2.27 26.51 -10.79
C GLN A 47 3.78 26.54 -10.97
N SER A 48 4.32 25.78 -11.93
CA SER A 48 5.76 25.69 -12.18
C SER A 48 6.24 26.65 -13.28
N HIS A 49 5.36 27.04 -14.22
CA HIS A 49 5.69 27.82 -15.40
C HIS A 49 4.61 28.89 -15.67
N LYS A 50 5.03 30.13 -15.98
CA LYS A 50 4.12 31.25 -16.28
C LYS A 50 3.55 31.15 -17.70
N VAL A 51 2.72 30.15 -17.97
CA VAL A 51 2.10 29.93 -19.29
C VAL A 51 0.57 30.00 -19.21
N SER A 52 -0.08 30.44 -20.28
CA SER A 52 -1.54 30.50 -20.36
C SER A 52 -2.16 29.10 -20.50
N ARG A 53 -3.42 28.97 -20.09
CA ARG A 53 -4.15 27.68 -20.11
C ARG A 53 -4.30 27.16 -21.54
N GLU A 54 -4.60 28.06 -22.45
CA GLU A 54 -4.92 27.78 -23.86
C GLU A 54 -3.72 27.15 -24.57
N VAL A 55 -2.51 27.65 -24.28
CA VAL A 55 -1.26 27.12 -24.85
C VAL A 55 -0.98 25.72 -24.31
N ILE A 56 -1.24 25.46 -23.03
CA ILE A 56 -1.04 24.13 -22.42
C ILE A 56 -2.03 23.11 -23.00
N GLU A 57 -3.29 23.50 -23.18
CA GLU A 57 -4.30 22.62 -23.79
C GLU A 57 -3.95 22.25 -25.23
N GLN A 58 -3.54 23.25 -26.03
CA GLN A 58 -3.07 23.01 -27.40
C GLN A 58 -1.86 22.06 -27.45
N HIS A 59 -0.84 22.31 -26.61
CA HIS A 59 0.34 21.44 -26.56
C HIS A 59 0.01 20.04 -26.02
N LEU A 60 -0.92 19.91 -25.07
CA LEU A 60 -1.38 18.62 -24.57
C LEU A 60 -2.07 17.80 -25.68
N GLU A 61 -2.86 18.45 -26.54
CA GLU A 61 -3.44 17.80 -27.71
C GLU A 61 -2.39 17.39 -28.74
N LEU A 62 -1.39 18.24 -28.99
CA LEU A 62 -0.27 17.92 -29.87
C LEU A 62 0.55 16.73 -29.32
N CYS A 63 0.86 16.69 -28.02
CA CYS A 63 1.54 15.56 -27.38
C CYS A 63 0.73 14.26 -27.50
N VAL A 64 -0.61 14.34 -27.51
CA VAL A 64 -1.47 13.18 -27.73
C VAL A 64 -1.43 12.72 -29.18
N LYS A 65 -1.44 13.65 -30.15
CA LYS A 65 -1.31 13.33 -31.58
C LYS A 65 0.04 12.69 -31.91
N GLU A 66 1.11 13.15 -31.29
CA GLU A 66 2.47 12.59 -31.46
C GLU A 66 2.70 11.28 -30.70
N GLY A 67 1.77 10.89 -29.81
CA GLY A 67 1.91 9.69 -29.00
C GLY A 67 2.84 9.83 -27.78
N SER A 68 3.39 11.02 -27.54
CA SER A 68 4.16 11.36 -26.33
C SER A 68 3.31 11.37 -25.05
N VAL A 69 1.97 11.47 -25.16
CA VAL A 69 1.01 11.37 -24.05
C VAL A 69 -0.19 10.53 -24.48
N LEU A 70 -0.62 9.58 -23.66
CA LEU A 70 -1.80 8.75 -23.94
C LEU A 70 -3.07 9.32 -23.31
N LYS A 71 -4.09 9.60 -24.12
CA LYS A 71 -5.44 9.98 -23.66
C LYS A 71 -6.32 8.73 -23.47
N VAL A 72 -6.89 8.54 -22.28
CA VAL A 72 -7.72 7.39 -21.91
C VAL A 72 -9.05 7.86 -21.33
N TYR A 73 -10.15 7.27 -21.80
CA TYR A 73 -11.49 7.51 -21.30
C TYR A 73 -11.92 6.43 -20.31
N ASN A 74 -12.49 6.82 -19.18
CA ASN A 74 -13.08 5.91 -18.20
C ASN A 74 -14.34 6.56 -17.62
N LYS A 75 -15.49 5.88 -17.77
CA LYS A 75 -16.81 6.37 -17.35
C LYS A 75 -17.09 7.80 -17.83
N GLY A 76 -16.85 8.07 -19.11
CA GLY A 76 -17.06 9.39 -19.74
C GLY A 76 -16.01 10.46 -19.42
N LEU A 77 -15.13 10.24 -18.44
CA LEU A 77 -14.10 11.20 -18.08
C LEU A 77 -12.81 10.92 -18.87
N CYS A 78 -12.08 11.98 -19.27
CA CYS A 78 -10.77 11.89 -19.91
C CYS A 78 -9.62 11.85 -18.87
N SER A 79 -8.53 11.18 -19.19
CA SER A 79 -7.32 11.16 -18.37
C SER A 79 -6.08 10.99 -19.24
N TYR A 80 -4.98 11.59 -18.83
CA TYR A 80 -3.73 11.56 -19.59
C TYR A 80 -2.67 10.71 -18.87
N LYS A 81 -1.86 9.98 -19.62
CA LYS A 81 -0.84 9.05 -19.11
C LYS A 81 0.47 9.19 -19.87
N ASP A 82 1.57 8.98 -19.16
CA ASP A 82 2.92 8.89 -19.71
C ASP A 82 3.12 7.53 -20.42
N PRO A 83 3.38 7.49 -21.75
CA PRO A 83 3.62 6.26 -22.51
C PRO A 83 4.86 5.48 -22.07
N GLU A 84 5.95 6.14 -21.64
CA GLU A 84 7.18 5.47 -21.21
C GLU A 84 6.93 4.61 -19.96
N ARG A 85 6.07 5.09 -19.06
CA ARG A 85 5.69 4.36 -17.85
C ARG A 85 4.68 3.22 -18.13
N VAL A 86 3.94 3.32 -19.24
CA VAL A 86 3.09 2.23 -19.74
C VAL A 86 3.95 1.19 -20.51
N ALA A 87 5.02 1.63 -21.18
CA ALA A 87 5.97 0.77 -21.87
C ALA A 87 6.91 0.03 -20.90
N GLN A 88 7.25 0.61 -19.75
CA GLN A 88 7.96 -0.10 -18.65
C GLN A 88 7.15 -1.27 -18.06
N LEU A 89 5.84 -1.33 -18.27
CA LEU A 89 5.06 -2.55 -18.00
C LEU A 89 5.24 -3.58 -19.14
N LYS A 90 5.38 -3.14 -20.40
CA LYS A 90 5.59 -4.02 -21.56
C LYS A 90 7.03 -4.53 -21.74
N SER A 91 8.03 -4.00 -21.02
CA SER A 91 9.44 -4.42 -21.17
C SER A 91 9.76 -5.78 -20.53
N ARG A 92 8.80 -6.41 -19.85
CA ARG A 92 8.98 -7.75 -19.28
C ARG A 92 8.49 -8.79 -20.29
N THR A 93 9.42 -9.35 -21.06
CA THR A 93 9.14 -10.54 -21.88
C THR A 93 8.94 -11.75 -20.97
N LEU A 94 7.79 -12.40 -21.08
CA LEU A 94 7.46 -13.62 -20.36
C LEU A 94 7.50 -14.79 -21.34
N LYS A 95 8.55 -15.60 -21.27
CA LYS A 95 8.66 -16.86 -22.03
C LYS A 95 7.92 -17.97 -21.28
N VAL A 96 6.84 -18.47 -21.88
CA VAL A 96 6.02 -19.55 -21.30
C VAL A 96 6.28 -20.84 -22.07
N GLY A 97 7.07 -21.73 -21.47
CA GLY A 97 7.33 -23.08 -21.95
C GLY A 97 6.69 -24.15 -21.06
N ARG A 98 6.90 -25.43 -21.39
CA ARG A 98 6.30 -26.59 -20.67
C ARG A 98 6.74 -26.73 -19.19
N GLY A 99 7.83 -26.07 -18.80
CA GLY A 99 8.39 -26.09 -17.43
C GLY A 99 8.30 -24.75 -16.68
N THR A 100 7.76 -23.68 -17.27
CA THR A 100 7.75 -22.35 -16.63
C THR A 100 6.77 -22.34 -15.45
N GLU A 101 7.26 -22.11 -14.23
CA GLU A 101 6.41 -22.02 -13.04
C GLU A 101 5.56 -20.73 -13.05
N LEU A 102 4.24 -20.87 -13.18
CA LEU A 102 3.31 -19.72 -13.23
C LEU A 102 2.59 -19.43 -11.91
N VAL A 103 2.81 -20.22 -10.84
CA VAL A 103 2.06 -20.08 -9.56
C VAL A 103 2.23 -18.69 -8.96
N LYS A 104 3.48 -18.22 -8.84
CA LYS A 104 3.81 -16.89 -8.31
C LYS A 104 3.29 -15.77 -9.20
N LEU A 105 3.28 -15.99 -10.52
CA LEU A 105 2.74 -15.04 -11.49
C LEU A 105 1.23 -14.90 -11.33
N ILE A 106 0.50 -16.03 -11.28
CA ILE A 106 -0.95 -16.05 -11.04
C ILE A 106 -1.29 -15.38 -9.70
N ALA A 107 -0.57 -15.71 -8.62
CA ALA A 107 -0.78 -15.10 -7.32
C ALA A 107 -0.54 -13.58 -7.33
N ARG A 108 0.48 -13.12 -8.06
CA ARG A 108 0.75 -11.69 -8.26
C ARG A 108 -0.37 -11.02 -9.06
N SER A 109 -0.80 -11.61 -10.16
CA SER A 109 -1.89 -11.08 -11.00
C SER A 109 -3.19 -10.96 -10.21
N VAL A 110 -3.56 -11.95 -9.40
CA VAL A 110 -4.75 -11.87 -8.52
C VAL A 110 -4.63 -10.73 -7.50
N LYS A 111 -3.45 -10.52 -6.91
CA LYS A 111 -3.21 -9.39 -5.98
C LYS A 111 -3.31 -8.03 -6.67
N GLU A 112 -2.77 -7.92 -7.88
CA GLU A 112 -2.73 -6.66 -8.64
C GLU A 112 -4.09 -6.31 -9.28
N LEU A 113 -4.91 -7.31 -9.60
CA LEU A 113 -6.31 -7.11 -10.02
C LEU A 113 -7.19 -6.57 -8.89
N GLY A 114 -6.87 -6.87 -7.63
CA GLY A 114 -7.50 -6.24 -6.47
C GLY A 114 -8.98 -6.61 -6.25
N GLU A 115 -9.45 -7.70 -6.85
CA GLU A 115 -10.83 -8.16 -6.71
C GLU A 115 -11.03 -8.85 -5.33
N ILE A 116 -11.95 -8.34 -4.51
CA ILE A 116 -12.18 -8.77 -3.11
C ILE A 116 -12.59 -10.25 -3.02
N GLY A 117 -13.19 -10.79 -4.09
CA GLY A 117 -13.59 -12.20 -4.23
C GLY A 117 -12.57 -13.10 -4.93
N GLY A 118 -11.37 -12.62 -5.23
CA GLY A 118 -10.44 -13.30 -6.15
C GLY A 118 -10.79 -13.02 -7.61
N SER A 119 -9.92 -13.47 -8.52
CA SER A 119 -10.04 -13.17 -9.96
C SER A 119 -10.33 -14.40 -10.80
N SER A 120 -11.14 -14.22 -11.84
CA SER A 120 -11.36 -15.29 -12.82
C SER A 120 -10.08 -15.58 -13.60
N LEU A 121 -9.94 -16.82 -14.08
CA LEU A 121 -8.81 -17.21 -14.94
C LEU A 121 -8.73 -16.32 -16.19
N HIS A 122 -9.87 -15.93 -16.75
CA HIS A 122 -9.95 -15.03 -17.88
C HIS A 122 -9.39 -13.63 -17.56
N ASN A 123 -9.71 -13.08 -16.39
CA ASN A 123 -9.18 -11.78 -15.97
C ASN A 123 -7.68 -11.85 -15.69
N ILE A 124 -7.20 -12.95 -15.12
CA ILE A 124 -5.77 -13.20 -14.87
C ILE A 124 -5.01 -13.29 -16.20
N GLU A 125 -5.52 -14.05 -17.16
CA GLU A 125 -4.92 -14.17 -18.50
C GLU A 125 -4.89 -12.81 -19.22
N LYS A 126 -6.03 -12.10 -19.23
CA LYS A 126 -6.12 -10.75 -19.82
C LYS A 126 -5.16 -9.77 -19.16
N TYR A 127 -4.98 -9.88 -17.84
CA TYR A 127 -4.00 -9.09 -17.10
C TYR A 127 -2.57 -9.42 -17.52
N ILE A 128 -2.20 -10.70 -17.60
CA ILE A 128 -0.87 -11.14 -18.00
C ILE A 128 -0.54 -10.67 -19.41
N CYS A 129 -1.45 -10.87 -20.38
CA CYS A 129 -1.26 -10.43 -21.76
C CYS A 129 -1.19 -8.89 -21.90
N ARG A 130 -1.78 -8.15 -20.97
CA ARG A 130 -1.71 -6.69 -20.94
C ARG A 130 -0.43 -6.17 -20.26
N SER A 131 0.09 -6.93 -19.30
CA SER A 131 1.18 -6.53 -18.41
C SER A 131 2.53 -7.14 -18.80
N TYR A 132 2.58 -8.06 -19.76
CA TYR A 132 3.80 -8.74 -20.21
C TYR A 132 3.79 -8.92 -21.73
N ASN A 133 4.98 -8.93 -22.37
CA ASN A 133 5.12 -9.42 -23.74
C ASN A 133 5.25 -10.96 -23.69
N VAL A 134 4.17 -11.69 -23.96
CA VAL A 134 4.13 -13.14 -23.76
C VAL A 134 4.64 -13.87 -25.01
N GLU A 135 5.75 -14.59 -24.87
CA GLU A 135 6.32 -15.45 -25.91
C GLU A 135 6.02 -16.92 -25.56
N LEU A 136 5.27 -17.60 -26.44
CA LEU A 136 4.88 -19.01 -26.25
C LEU A 136 5.82 -19.92 -27.03
N THR A 137 6.30 -21.00 -26.41
CA THR A 137 7.00 -22.07 -27.13
C THR A 137 6.02 -22.86 -28.01
N GLU A 138 6.48 -23.39 -29.15
CA GLU A 138 5.65 -24.14 -30.10
C GLU A 138 4.80 -25.23 -29.42
N GLY A 139 3.50 -25.23 -29.74
CA GLY A 139 2.52 -26.18 -29.18
C GLY A 139 2.04 -25.88 -27.75
N VAL A 140 2.42 -24.75 -27.15
CA VAL A 140 2.01 -24.37 -25.79
C VAL A 140 0.92 -23.29 -25.80
N ASN A 141 -0.22 -23.58 -25.15
CA ASN A 141 -1.29 -22.61 -24.94
C ASN A 141 -1.23 -21.98 -23.54
N LEU A 142 -1.24 -20.64 -23.46
CA LEU A 142 -1.14 -19.90 -22.20
C LEU A 142 -2.27 -20.28 -21.22
N ASN A 143 -3.52 -20.35 -21.68
CA ASN A 143 -4.66 -20.69 -20.83
C ASN A 143 -4.52 -22.09 -20.23
N GLN A 144 -4.04 -23.06 -21.03
CA GLN A 144 -3.78 -24.42 -20.55
C GLN A 144 -2.67 -24.47 -19.49
N GLN A 145 -1.58 -23.72 -19.69
CA GLN A 145 -0.50 -23.60 -18.70
C GLN A 145 -0.99 -22.94 -17.41
N LEU A 146 -1.76 -21.85 -17.50
CA LEU A 146 -2.33 -21.19 -16.32
C LEU A 146 -3.26 -22.13 -15.55
N ARG A 147 -4.07 -22.97 -16.22
CA ARG A 147 -4.89 -24.00 -15.55
C ARG A 147 -4.05 -25.07 -14.86
N LEU A 148 -3.01 -25.56 -15.51
CA LEU A 148 -2.12 -26.58 -14.96
C LEU A 148 -1.44 -26.07 -13.68
N TRP A 149 -0.87 -24.87 -13.75
CA TRP A 149 -0.17 -24.26 -12.61
C TRP A 149 -1.11 -23.75 -11.53
N LEU A 150 -2.32 -23.35 -11.87
CA LEU A 150 -3.37 -23.08 -10.89
C LEU A 150 -3.69 -24.35 -10.08
N LYS A 151 -3.92 -25.49 -10.74
CA LYS A 151 -4.16 -26.77 -10.05
C LYS A 151 -2.99 -27.16 -9.15
N LYS A 152 -1.75 -26.97 -9.61
CA LYS A 152 -0.55 -27.19 -8.79
C LYS A 152 -0.48 -26.24 -7.60
N GLY A 153 -0.74 -24.94 -7.80
CA GLY A 153 -0.76 -23.92 -6.75
C GLY A 153 -1.85 -24.12 -5.71
N VAL A 154 -2.99 -24.71 -6.10
CA VAL A 154 -4.05 -25.12 -5.17
C VAL A 154 -3.62 -26.32 -4.34
N LYS A 155 -2.99 -27.32 -4.96
CA LYS A 155 -2.44 -28.49 -4.24
C LYS A 155 -1.35 -28.10 -3.24
N THR A 156 -0.54 -27.08 -3.55
CA THR A 156 0.52 -26.59 -2.65
C THR A 156 0.04 -25.54 -1.64
N GLY A 157 -1.25 -25.20 -1.63
CA GLY A 157 -1.84 -24.23 -0.70
C GLY A 157 -1.49 -22.75 -0.98
N GLN A 158 -0.74 -22.46 -2.05
CA GLN A 158 -0.37 -21.09 -2.43
C GLN A 158 -1.50 -20.32 -3.13
N LEU A 159 -2.47 -21.04 -3.71
CA LEU A 159 -3.67 -20.50 -4.35
C LEU A 159 -4.90 -21.21 -3.79
N VAL A 160 -6.01 -20.50 -3.69
CA VAL A 160 -7.30 -21.08 -3.28
C VAL A 160 -8.28 -20.85 -4.42
N GLN A 161 -8.92 -21.91 -4.90
CA GLN A 161 -9.93 -21.82 -5.94
C GLN A 161 -11.33 -21.92 -5.30
N ASP A 162 -12.09 -20.84 -5.41
CA ASP A 162 -13.46 -20.73 -4.93
C ASP A 162 -14.40 -20.65 -6.15
N GLY A 163 -14.84 -21.82 -6.60
CA GLY A 163 -15.58 -21.97 -7.86
C GLY A 163 -14.77 -21.52 -9.08
N ARG A 164 -15.23 -20.46 -9.76
CA ARG A 164 -14.57 -19.86 -10.94
C ARG A 164 -13.53 -18.79 -10.59
N LEU A 165 -13.38 -18.45 -9.31
CA LEU A 165 -12.53 -17.38 -8.82
C LEU A 165 -11.28 -17.93 -8.14
N VAL A 166 -10.14 -17.31 -8.42
CA VAL A 166 -8.84 -17.67 -7.85
C VAL A 166 -8.45 -16.62 -6.82
N LYS A 167 -8.13 -17.07 -5.62
CA LYS A 167 -7.62 -16.29 -4.49
C LYS A 167 -6.19 -16.72 -4.17
N VAL A 168 -5.43 -15.86 -3.51
CA VAL A 168 -4.11 -16.24 -2.99
C VAL A 168 -4.30 -16.99 -1.67
N GLY A 169 -3.70 -18.16 -1.56
CA GLY A 169 -3.69 -18.95 -0.33
C GLY A 169 -2.74 -18.31 0.69
N TYR A 170 -3.23 -18.13 1.90
CA TYR A 170 -2.41 -17.73 3.04
C TYR A 170 -1.95 -19.02 3.71
N ASN A 171 -0.65 -19.34 3.65
CA ASN A 171 -0.08 -20.44 4.42
C ASN A 171 -0.45 -20.23 5.89
N SER A 172 -1.38 -21.04 6.37
CA SER A 172 -1.79 -21.09 7.76
C SER A 172 -0.89 -22.12 8.45
N ALA A 173 0.30 -21.71 8.86
CA ALA A 173 0.96 -22.40 9.96
C ALA A 173 0.33 -21.88 11.26
N SER A 174 -0.22 -22.80 12.06
CA SER A 174 -1.03 -22.64 13.28
C SER A 174 -2.53 -22.37 13.11
N VAL A 175 -3.28 -23.45 12.85
CA VAL A 175 -4.58 -23.65 13.50
C VAL A 175 -4.38 -24.86 14.43
N GLU A 176 -4.57 -24.68 15.74
CA GLU A 176 -4.87 -25.82 16.61
C GLU A 176 -6.37 -25.89 16.81
N SER A 177 -6.96 -27.02 16.43
CA SER A 177 -7.99 -27.73 17.16
C SER A 177 -8.02 -29.16 16.63
N ASP A 178 -7.56 -30.07 17.49
CA ASP A 178 -7.83 -31.50 17.62
C ASP A 178 -8.15 -32.33 16.38
N SER A 179 -7.31 -33.35 16.13
CA SER A 179 -7.71 -34.77 16.15
C SER A 179 -6.54 -35.71 15.77
N VAL A 180 -6.05 -36.46 16.77
CA VAL A 180 -5.59 -37.87 16.81
C VAL A 180 -4.76 -38.52 15.68
N GLU A 181 -3.64 -39.13 16.15
CA GLU A 181 -2.89 -40.33 15.72
C GLU A 181 -1.95 -40.35 14.49
N GLY A 182 -0.72 -40.86 14.73
CA GLY A 182 -0.09 -41.86 13.85
C GLY A 182 1.27 -41.55 13.20
N SER A 183 2.35 -41.85 13.91
CA SER A 183 3.61 -42.51 13.47
C SER A 183 4.43 -42.05 12.23
N SER A 184 5.69 -41.70 12.55
CA SER A 184 6.96 -42.22 12.00
C SER A 184 7.55 -41.78 10.64
N GLU A 185 8.88 -41.59 10.72
CA GLU A 185 9.93 -41.61 9.67
C GLU A 185 9.94 -40.43 8.67
N GLY A 186 11.02 -39.68 8.47
CA GLY A 186 12.44 -40.00 8.44
C GLY A 186 12.96 -39.55 7.06
N GLY A 187 13.88 -38.60 6.97
CA GLY A 187 14.39 -38.17 5.66
C GLY A 187 15.14 -36.85 5.64
N SER A 188 16.43 -36.94 5.93
CA SER A 188 17.47 -35.95 5.60
C SER A 188 17.54 -35.71 4.08
N VAL A 189 18.04 -34.54 3.67
CA VAL A 189 19.17 -34.37 2.71
C VAL A 189 19.18 -32.93 2.17
N THR A 190 20.22 -32.23 2.62
CA THR A 190 21.09 -31.23 1.95
C THR A 190 20.55 -30.40 0.78
N GLN A 191 20.81 -29.09 0.81
CA GLN A 191 21.53 -28.46 -0.30
C GLN A 191 22.29 -27.19 0.11
N SER A 192 23.43 -27.10 -0.56
CA SER A 192 24.60 -26.24 -0.46
C SER A 192 24.40 -24.74 -0.71
N HIS A 193 25.37 -24.00 -0.18
CA HIS A 193 25.79 -22.62 -0.44
C HIS A 193 25.67 -22.12 -1.89
N PHE A 194 25.39 -20.83 -2.03
CA PHE A 194 26.31 -19.86 -2.66
C PHE A 194 25.96 -18.44 -2.19
N ASP A 195 26.93 -17.75 -1.60
CA ASP A 195 26.86 -16.38 -1.08
C ASP A 195 26.87 -15.35 -2.22
N ASP A 196 26.13 -14.24 -2.08
CA ASP A 196 26.62 -12.91 -2.44
C ASP A 196 25.90 -11.81 -1.66
N GLU A 197 26.70 -10.84 -1.23
CA GLU A 197 26.54 -9.97 -0.08
C GLU A 197 25.89 -8.63 -0.48
N THR A 198 24.92 -8.12 0.30
CA THR A 198 25.03 -6.81 0.96
C THR A 198 23.75 -6.40 1.70
N SER A 199 23.98 -5.90 2.93
CA SER A 199 23.04 -5.25 3.86
C SER A 199 22.25 -6.16 4.79
N ILE A 200 22.99 -6.80 5.69
CA ILE A 200 22.54 -7.10 7.05
C ILE A 200 22.25 -5.75 7.74
N ARG A 201 20.96 -5.44 7.94
CA ARG A 201 20.54 -4.56 9.03
C ARG A 201 19.84 -5.41 10.07
N SER A 202 20.47 -5.50 11.23
CA SER A 202 20.04 -6.19 12.43
C SER A 202 18.57 -5.89 12.75
N GLU A 203 17.67 -6.83 12.46
CA GLU A 203 16.28 -6.79 12.90
C GLU A 203 16.28 -7.00 14.43
N THR A 204 16.44 -5.90 15.16
CA THR A 204 16.14 -5.86 16.59
C THR A 204 14.64 -6.16 16.70
N PRO A 205 14.19 -7.12 17.53
CA PRO A 205 12.77 -7.46 17.61
C PRO A 205 11.98 -6.26 18.13
N LEU A 206 11.33 -5.52 17.22
CA LEU A 206 10.52 -4.36 17.59
C LEU A 206 9.31 -4.83 18.40
N LEU A 207 9.00 -4.13 19.49
CA LEU A 207 7.85 -4.41 20.35
C LEU A 207 6.54 -4.17 19.59
N THR A 208 6.06 -5.22 18.93
CA THR A 208 4.95 -5.17 17.98
C THR A 208 3.71 -5.84 18.58
N PHE A 209 2.54 -5.24 18.38
CA PHE A 209 1.26 -5.85 18.78
C PHE A 209 0.88 -7.03 17.88
N PRO A 210 0.35 -8.15 18.43
CA PRO A 210 0.04 -9.38 17.68
C PRO A 210 -0.91 -9.17 16.49
N THR A 211 -1.86 -8.25 16.60
CA THR A 211 -2.85 -7.96 15.54
C THR A 211 -2.22 -7.43 14.25
N ARG A 212 -0.92 -7.10 14.25
CA ARG A 212 -0.24 -6.43 13.14
C ARG A 212 1.14 -6.98 12.78
N ALA A 213 1.55 -8.09 13.39
CA ALA A 213 2.81 -8.77 13.08
C ALA A 213 2.90 -9.27 11.61
N CYS A 214 1.78 -9.32 10.89
CA CYS A 214 1.72 -9.94 9.55
C CYS A 214 1.77 -8.94 8.36
N LYS A 215 1.87 -7.63 8.60
CA LYS A 215 1.97 -6.63 7.51
C LYS A 215 3.43 -6.20 7.29
N LYS A 216 3.92 -6.38 6.06
CA LYS A 216 5.24 -5.86 5.64
C LYS A 216 5.32 -4.35 5.88
N ARG A 217 6.44 -3.89 6.43
CA ARG A 217 6.72 -2.46 6.63
C ARG A 217 6.76 -1.76 5.26
N ALA A 218 6.12 -0.60 5.16
CA ALA A 218 6.22 0.23 3.97
C ALA A 218 7.65 0.73 3.78
N LEU A 219 8.07 0.87 2.51
CA LEU A 219 9.38 1.42 2.17
C LEU A 219 9.47 2.88 2.66
N PRO A 220 10.49 3.24 3.45
CA PRO A 220 10.72 4.62 3.88
C PRO A 220 10.88 5.57 2.70
N ILE A 221 10.18 6.71 2.73
CA ILE A 221 10.39 7.81 1.80
C ILE A 221 11.58 8.63 2.32
N PRO A 222 12.65 8.87 1.54
CA PRO A 222 13.87 9.51 2.02
C PRO A 222 13.76 11.05 2.14
N LEU A 223 12.54 11.57 2.27
CA LEU A 223 12.23 13.00 2.36
C LEU A 223 11.28 13.26 3.52
N CYS A 224 11.53 14.34 4.25
CA CYS A 224 10.66 14.83 5.30
C CYS A 224 9.38 15.43 4.70
N SER A 225 8.22 14.99 5.18
CA SER A 225 6.91 15.44 4.68
C SER A 225 6.59 16.89 5.05
N PHE A 226 7.37 17.52 5.94
CA PHE A 226 7.13 18.88 6.46
C PHE A 226 8.09 19.94 5.94
N CYS A 227 9.32 19.59 5.59
CA CYS A 227 10.32 20.52 5.05
C CYS A 227 10.91 20.08 3.72
N LEU A 228 10.58 18.87 3.24
CA LEU A 228 11.12 18.24 2.03
C LEU A 228 12.63 17.96 2.06
N GLY A 229 13.29 18.18 3.19
CA GLY A 229 14.70 17.86 3.39
C GLY A 229 14.96 16.36 3.55
N THR A 230 16.19 15.94 3.25
CA THR A 230 16.69 14.56 3.42
C THR A 230 17.25 14.37 4.84
N VAL A 231 17.90 13.23 5.10
CA VAL A 231 18.67 13.01 6.34
C VAL A 231 19.82 14.01 6.55
N GLU A 232 20.26 14.68 5.49
CA GLU A 232 21.40 15.60 5.52
C GLU A 232 20.99 17.00 5.96
N GLN A 233 19.72 17.38 5.77
CA GLN A 233 19.26 18.74 6.02
C GLN A 233 17.82 18.75 6.55
N ASN A 234 17.66 19.15 7.81
CA ASN A 234 16.39 19.58 8.39
C ASN A 234 16.10 21.06 8.07
N ARG A 235 15.10 21.66 8.73
CA ARG A 235 14.73 23.08 8.51
C ARG A 235 15.86 24.06 8.80
N ASP A 236 16.76 23.71 9.70
CA ASP A 236 17.90 24.52 10.11
C ASP A 236 19.18 24.16 9.32
N SER A 237 19.05 23.36 8.25
CA SER A 237 20.15 22.81 7.44
C SER A 237 21.13 21.93 8.20
N ILE A 238 20.66 21.30 9.29
CA ILE A 238 21.47 20.39 10.11
C ILE A 238 21.13 18.94 9.74
N PRO A 239 22.11 18.02 9.68
CA PRO A 239 21.86 16.59 9.49
C PRO A 239 21.01 16.03 10.64
N GLU A 240 19.92 15.36 10.28
CA GLU A 240 18.98 14.79 11.25
C GLU A 240 18.30 13.55 10.64
N GLU A 241 18.35 12.44 11.36
CA GLU A 241 17.74 11.18 10.89
C GLU A 241 16.21 11.28 10.81
N LEU A 242 15.64 10.63 9.79
CA LEU A 242 14.20 10.59 9.57
C LEU A 242 13.52 9.47 10.36
N ILE A 243 12.33 9.75 10.89
CA ILE A 243 11.40 8.75 11.40
C ILE A 243 10.39 8.42 10.29
N SER A 244 10.23 7.14 9.95
CA SER A 244 9.39 6.69 8.84
C SER A 244 8.22 5.84 9.27
N CYS A 245 7.02 6.20 8.78
CA CYS A 245 5.78 5.50 9.05
C CYS A 245 5.83 4.06 8.51
N ALA A 246 5.54 3.09 9.36
CA ALA A 246 5.56 1.69 8.99
C ALA A 246 4.44 1.27 8.02
N ASP A 247 3.40 2.08 7.83
CA ASP A 247 2.25 1.74 6.98
C ASP A 247 2.23 2.45 5.62
N CYS A 248 2.64 3.72 5.56
CA CYS A 248 2.64 4.50 4.31
C CYS A 248 4.03 4.92 3.81
N GLY A 249 5.08 4.76 4.62
CA GLY A 249 6.45 5.15 4.26
C GLY A 249 6.76 6.64 4.43
N ASN A 250 5.77 7.51 4.64
CA ASN A 250 6.02 8.94 4.89
C ASN A 250 6.97 9.12 6.06
N SER A 251 7.94 10.01 5.86
CA SER A 251 8.98 10.30 6.84
C SER A 251 8.91 11.74 7.33
N GLY A 252 9.50 11.99 8.49
CA GLY A 252 9.68 13.33 9.03
C GLY A 252 10.87 13.39 9.98
N HIS A 253 11.54 14.54 10.02
CA HIS A 253 12.54 14.82 11.05
C HIS A 253 11.86 14.92 12.43
N PRO A 254 12.48 14.41 13.51
CA PRO A 254 12.04 14.64 14.88
C PRO A 254 11.73 16.11 15.19
N SER A 255 12.59 17.04 14.76
CA SER A 255 12.42 18.49 14.90
C SER A 255 11.17 19.04 14.18
N CYS A 256 10.85 18.48 13.01
CA CYS A 256 9.66 18.83 12.23
C CYS A 256 8.38 18.23 12.83
N LEU A 257 8.48 17.03 13.42
CA LEU A 257 7.41 16.36 14.15
C LEU A 257 7.19 16.92 15.56
N LYS A 258 8.09 17.80 16.03
CA LYS A 258 8.09 18.35 17.39
C LYS A 258 8.25 17.26 18.47
N PHE A 259 9.05 16.25 18.18
CA PHE A 259 9.38 15.20 19.15
C PHE A 259 10.57 15.59 20.02
N SER A 260 10.51 15.23 21.30
CA SER A 260 11.68 15.29 22.19
C SER A 260 12.70 14.21 21.85
N ALA A 261 13.93 14.34 22.34
CA ALA A 261 14.99 13.33 22.16
C ALA A 261 14.60 11.97 22.76
N ASP A 262 13.96 11.98 23.94
CA ASP A 262 13.49 10.77 24.62
C ASP A 262 12.39 10.06 23.84
N LEU A 263 11.41 10.82 23.33
CA LEU A 263 10.34 10.28 22.51
C LEU A 263 10.90 9.69 21.21
N THR A 264 11.83 10.39 20.58
CA THR A 264 12.48 10.00 19.33
C THR A 264 13.21 8.65 19.48
N SER A 265 13.99 8.50 20.54
CA SER A 265 14.73 7.26 20.85
C SER A 265 13.78 6.07 20.97
N LYS A 266 12.67 6.25 21.68
CA LYS A 266 11.64 5.21 21.83
C LYS A 266 10.94 4.91 20.50
N VAL A 267 10.52 5.94 19.78
CA VAL A 267 9.78 5.80 18.52
C VAL A 267 10.60 5.06 17.45
N LYS A 268 11.92 5.29 17.38
CA LYS A 268 12.82 4.56 16.47
C LYS A 268 12.84 3.04 16.71
N MET A 269 12.64 2.60 17.95
CA MET A 269 12.57 1.19 18.35
C MET A 269 11.17 0.57 18.21
N LEU A 270 10.18 1.36 17.75
CA LEU A 270 8.80 0.92 17.61
C LEU A 270 8.39 0.84 16.14
N ARG A 271 7.31 0.10 15.89
CA ARG A 271 6.58 0.14 14.62
C ARG A 271 5.72 1.40 14.54
N TRP A 272 6.37 2.56 14.43
CA TRP A 272 5.73 3.87 14.44
C TRP A 272 4.78 4.10 13.25
N GLN A 273 3.74 4.90 13.48
CA GLN A 273 2.77 5.31 12.46
C GLN A 273 2.66 6.84 12.46
N CYS A 274 2.56 7.46 11.28
CA CYS A 274 2.24 8.89 11.18
C CYS A 274 0.81 9.18 11.64
N ILE A 275 0.49 10.46 11.81
CA ILE A 275 -0.84 10.95 12.26
C ILE A 275 -1.99 10.38 11.41
N GLU A 276 -1.84 10.37 10.08
CA GLU A 276 -2.84 9.85 9.13
C GLU A 276 -3.04 8.33 9.20
N CYS A 277 -2.00 7.59 9.59
CA CYS A 277 -2.06 6.13 9.71
C CYS A 277 -2.34 5.66 11.14
N LYS A 278 -2.41 6.59 12.10
CA LYS A 278 -2.51 6.26 13.51
C LYS A 278 -3.79 5.49 13.80
N ILE A 279 -3.66 4.44 14.59
CA ILE A 279 -4.79 3.69 15.12
C ILE A 279 -4.72 3.60 16.63
N CYS A 280 -5.87 3.34 17.24
CA CYS A 280 -5.93 3.05 18.66
C CYS A 280 -5.21 1.72 18.97
N SER A 281 -4.21 1.77 19.85
CA SER A 281 -3.45 0.59 20.30
C SER A 281 -4.26 -0.36 21.19
N PHE A 282 -5.44 0.07 21.65
CA PHE A 282 -6.42 -0.79 22.30
C PHE A 282 -7.36 -1.41 21.27
N CYS A 283 -8.29 -0.66 20.67
CA CYS A 283 -9.33 -1.25 19.82
C CYS A 283 -8.94 -1.52 18.36
N GLY A 284 -7.76 -1.08 17.91
CA GLY A 284 -7.25 -1.31 16.56
C GLY A 284 -7.90 -0.48 15.44
N LYS A 285 -8.86 0.40 15.78
CA LYS A 285 -9.62 1.23 14.84
C LYS A 285 -9.00 2.64 14.69
N SER A 286 -9.21 3.26 13.54
CA SER A 286 -8.99 4.70 13.27
C SER A 286 -10.32 5.46 13.32
N GLY A 287 -10.28 6.80 13.34
CA GLY A 287 -11.43 7.63 12.94
C GLY A 287 -12.36 8.13 14.04
N LYS A 288 -11.91 8.32 15.29
CA LYS A 288 -12.59 9.21 16.25
C LYS A 288 -11.78 10.50 16.38
N GLU A 289 -12.47 11.64 16.43
CA GLU A 289 -11.86 12.98 16.57
C GLU A 289 -11.07 13.11 17.89
N ASP A 290 -11.40 12.29 18.89
CA ASP A 290 -10.80 12.31 20.22
C ASP A 290 -9.77 11.17 20.45
N MET A 291 -8.70 11.14 19.65
CA MET A 291 -7.57 10.23 19.85
C MET A 291 -6.39 10.96 20.53
N LEU A 292 -5.96 10.44 21.68
CA LEU A 292 -4.78 10.89 22.41
C LEU A 292 -3.52 10.19 21.91
N PHE A 293 -2.41 10.91 21.86
CA PHE A 293 -1.08 10.37 21.57
C PHE A 293 -0.24 10.38 22.84
N CYS A 294 0.45 9.27 23.12
CA CYS A 294 1.30 9.15 24.29
C CYS A 294 2.59 9.96 24.14
N ASP A 295 2.88 10.88 25.05
CA ASP A 295 4.10 11.71 24.98
C ASP A 295 5.40 10.92 25.18
N SER A 296 5.32 9.66 25.62
CA SER A 296 6.49 8.78 25.75
C SER A 296 6.69 7.81 24.59
N CYS A 297 5.69 7.50 23.76
CA CYS A 297 5.86 6.49 22.70
C CYS A 297 5.06 6.74 21.42
N ASP A 298 4.30 7.84 21.39
CA ASP A 298 3.45 8.27 20.28
C ASP A 298 2.41 7.24 19.82
N ARG A 299 2.08 6.26 20.69
CA ARG A 299 0.96 5.33 20.45
C ARG A 299 -0.36 6.05 20.64
N GLY A 300 -1.30 5.80 19.74
CA GLY A 300 -2.64 6.38 19.78
C GLY A 300 -3.62 5.60 20.65
N PHE A 301 -4.48 6.31 21.38
CA PHE A 301 -5.57 5.75 22.17
C PHE A 301 -6.80 6.66 22.07
N HIS A 302 -7.98 6.10 21.77
CA HIS A 302 -9.21 6.87 21.98
C HIS A 302 -9.38 7.14 23.48
N MET A 303 -9.99 8.26 23.83
CA MET A 303 -10.26 8.61 25.23
C MET A 303 -11.08 7.54 25.98
N GLU A 304 -12.09 6.96 25.31
CA GLU A 304 -12.87 5.82 25.84
C GLU A 304 -12.06 4.50 25.97
N CYS A 305 -10.93 4.40 25.27
CA CYS A 305 -10.06 3.22 25.27
C CYS A 305 -8.91 3.34 26.29
N CYS A 306 -8.84 4.47 27.01
CA CYS A 306 -7.96 4.67 28.15
C CYS A 306 -8.44 3.85 29.37
N ASP A 307 -7.57 3.72 30.37
CA ASP A 307 -7.87 3.01 31.62
C ASP A 307 -7.45 3.90 32.80
N PRO A 308 -8.40 4.53 33.53
CA PRO A 308 -9.84 4.56 33.25
C PRO A 308 -10.19 5.33 31.95
N PRO A 309 -11.39 5.12 31.37
CA PRO A 309 -11.88 5.91 30.25
C PRO A 309 -11.90 7.40 30.58
N LEU A 310 -11.47 8.24 29.63
CA LEU A 310 -11.41 9.68 29.79
C LEU A 310 -12.59 10.35 29.09
N HIS A 311 -13.17 11.37 29.74
CA HIS A 311 -14.25 12.19 29.18
C HIS A 311 -13.77 13.57 28.71
N ARG A 312 -12.57 14.00 29.13
CA ARG A 312 -11.92 15.23 28.69
C ARG A 312 -10.43 14.96 28.45
N ALA A 313 -9.85 15.68 27.48
CA ALA A 313 -8.41 15.60 27.24
C ALA A 313 -7.63 16.01 28.51
N PRO A 314 -6.58 15.26 28.89
CA PRO A 314 -5.72 15.63 30.01
C PRO A 314 -5.10 17.01 29.82
N LYS A 315 -5.00 17.78 30.91
CA LYS A 315 -4.25 19.04 30.89
C LYS A 315 -2.76 18.71 31.00
N GLY A 316 -2.01 18.93 29.92
CA GLY A 316 -0.57 18.65 29.86
C GLY A 316 -0.25 17.24 29.38
N ALA A 317 0.94 16.75 29.75
CA ALA A 317 1.47 15.50 29.22
C ALA A 317 0.64 14.29 29.64
N TRP A 318 0.39 13.38 28.69
CA TRP A 318 -0.33 12.13 28.89
C TRP A 318 0.51 10.92 28.49
N ILE A 319 0.57 9.95 29.41
CA ILE A 319 1.31 8.70 29.22
C ILE A 319 0.33 7.54 29.17
N CYS A 320 0.45 6.70 28.13
CA CYS A 320 -0.42 5.54 27.98
C CYS A 320 -0.10 4.44 29.01
N LYS A 321 -1.06 3.56 29.25
CA LYS A 321 -0.94 2.40 30.16
C LYS A 321 0.17 1.38 29.82
N ILE A 322 0.83 1.51 28.66
CA ILE A 322 1.98 0.68 28.29
C ILE A 322 3.27 1.29 28.83
N CYS A 323 3.34 2.62 28.83
CA CYS A 323 4.50 3.38 29.29
C CYS A 323 4.38 3.81 30.76
N ASP A 324 3.19 3.76 31.36
CA ASP A 324 2.98 4.12 32.77
C ASP A 324 3.81 3.20 33.68
N PRO A 325 4.79 3.71 34.44
CA PRO A 325 5.61 2.92 35.35
C PRO A 325 4.79 2.11 36.37
N ARG A 326 3.60 2.60 36.76
CA ARG A 326 2.71 1.91 37.71
C ARG A 326 2.08 0.65 37.14
N SER A 327 1.99 0.56 35.81
CA SER A 327 1.51 -0.63 35.09
C SER A 327 2.56 -1.74 35.00
N ILE A 328 3.84 -1.37 35.14
CA ILE A 328 5.01 -2.24 35.13
C ILE A 328 5.34 -2.60 36.59
N LYS A 329 4.52 -3.46 37.22
CA LYS A 329 4.89 -4.03 38.54
C LYS A 329 6.21 -4.80 38.41
N ARG A 330 7.07 -4.73 39.45
CA ARG A 330 8.39 -5.41 39.54
C ARG A 330 8.36 -6.78 38.84
N GLY A 331 9.05 -6.90 37.71
CA GLY A 331 9.23 -8.15 36.97
C GLY A 331 8.42 -8.35 35.68
N ARG A 332 7.51 -7.44 35.27
CA ARG A 332 6.80 -7.55 33.97
C ARG A 332 7.51 -6.81 32.85
N ARG A 333 7.58 -7.40 31.66
CA ARG A 333 8.14 -6.78 30.45
C ARG A 333 7.07 -5.94 29.75
N GLU A 334 7.48 -4.90 28.99
CA GLU A 334 6.56 -4.07 28.18
C GLU A 334 5.69 -4.96 27.25
N SER A 335 6.27 -6.04 26.73
CA SER A 335 5.59 -7.07 25.93
C SER A 335 4.38 -7.71 26.65
N ASP A 336 4.44 -7.90 27.97
CA ASP A 336 3.37 -8.52 28.74
C ASP A 336 2.18 -7.57 28.91
N VAL A 337 2.48 -6.28 29.08
CA VAL A 337 1.47 -5.22 29.15
C VAL A 337 0.81 -5.06 27.79
N VAL A 338 1.60 -5.01 26.70
CA VAL A 338 1.14 -5.00 25.31
C VAL A 338 0.19 -6.18 25.04
N ALA A 339 0.58 -7.41 25.40
CA ALA A 339 -0.24 -8.60 25.23
C ALA A 339 -1.57 -8.52 26.00
N LYS A 340 -1.53 -8.07 27.27
CA LYS A 340 -2.74 -7.88 28.10
C LYS A 340 -3.68 -6.84 27.49
N VAL A 341 -3.14 -5.72 27.02
CA VAL A 341 -3.91 -4.65 26.36
C VAL A 341 -4.62 -5.17 25.10
N THR A 342 -3.97 -6.04 24.32
CA THR A 342 -4.60 -6.68 23.15
C THR A 342 -5.56 -7.81 23.46
N ARG A 343 -5.43 -8.51 24.58
CA ARG A 343 -6.43 -9.50 24.99
C ARG A 343 -7.73 -8.83 25.44
N ASN A 344 -7.60 -7.69 26.11
CA ASN A 344 -8.74 -6.94 26.65
C ASN A 344 -9.43 -6.05 25.61
N SER A 345 -8.86 -5.89 24.42
CA SER A 345 -9.48 -5.10 23.36
C SER A 345 -10.69 -5.82 22.76
N PRO A 346 -11.79 -5.10 22.45
CA PRO A 346 -12.96 -5.70 21.83
C PRO A 346 -12.61 -6.33 20.49
N LYS A 347 -12.99 -7.59 20.29
CA LYS A 347 -12.81 -8.30 19.01
C LYS A 347 -13.55 -7.53 17.91
N PRO A 348 -12.97 -7.40 16.70
CA PRO A 348 -13.69 -6.79 15.59
C PRO A 348 -14.95 -7.60 15.30
N VAL A 349 -16.11 -6.96 15.44
CA VAL A 349 -17.38 -7.51 14.96
C VAL A 349 -17.24 -7.69 13.45
N ARG A 350 -17.32 -8.94 12.99
CA ARG A 350 -17.54 -9.22 11.57
C ARG A 350 -18.89 -8.60 11.23
N ASN A 351 -18.91 -7.49 10.49
CA ASN A 351 -20.15 -6.95 9.97
C ASN A 351 -20.77 -8.03 9.08
N GLY A 352 -21.83 -8.66 9.61
CA GLY A 352 -22.73 -9.48 8.82
C GLY A 352 -23.31 -8.59 7.73
N ILE A 353 -23.18 -9.03 6.49
CA ILE A 353 -23.95 -8.45 5.40
C ILE A 353 -25.40 -8.79 5.72
N ASP A 354 -26.19 -7.76 6.03
CA ASP A 354 -27.62 -7.86 6.25
C ASP A 354 -28.26 -8.57 5.05
N ARG A 355 -28.80 -9.78 5.31
CA ARG A 355 -29.72 -10.44 4.39
C ARG A 355 -30.99 -9.59 4.37
N VAL A 356 -31.15 -8.81 3.31
CA VAL A 356 -32.44 -8.19 2.98
C VAL A 356 -33.47 -9.31 2.83
N ASN A 357 -34.39 -9.38 3.80
CA ASN A 357 -35.51 -10.31 3.80
C ASN A 357 -36.48 -9.91 2.67
N LEU A 358 -36.40 -10.60 1.53
CA LEU A 358 -37.49 -10.63 0.55
C LEU A 358 -38.58 -11.54 1.12
N ARG A 359 -39.62 -10.94 1.73
CA ARG A 359 -40.85 -11.66 2.07
C ARG A 359 -41.61 -12.00 0.77
N PRO A 360 -42.12 -13.23 0.60
CA PRO A 360 -43.05 -13.55 -0.47
C PRO A 360 -44.43 -12.98 -0.13
N THR A 361 -44.98 -12.12 -0.99
CA THR A 361 -46.38 -11.70 -0.93
C THR A 361 -47.28 -12.84 -1.40
N THR A 362 -47.93 -13.52 -0.46
CA THR A 362 -49.02 -14.46 -0.76
C THR A 362 -50.26 -13.69 -1.18
N LYS A 363 -50.78 -14.04 -2.36
CA LYS A 363 -52.09 -13.64 -2.88
C LYS A 363 -53.18 -14.06 -1.89
N ASN A 364 -54.08 -13.14 -1.56
CA ASN A 364 -55.42 -13.49 -1.12
C ASN A 364 -56.39 -12.37 -1.53
N SER A 365 -57.07 -12.57 -2.66
CA SER A 365 -58.23 -11.78 -3.07
C SER A 365 -59.46 -12.67 -3.00
N SER A 366 -60.16 -12.59 -1.86
CA SER A 366 -61.59 -12.92 -1.77
C SER A 366 -62.38 -11.68 -2.13
N LEU A 367 -63.30 -11.80 -3.09
CA LEU A 367 -64.52 -11.02 -3.33
C LEU A 367 -65.25 -11.84 -4.42
N ARG A 368 -66.30 -12.58 -4.05
CA ARG A 368 -67.72 -12.23 -4.30
C ARG A 368 -68.04 -12.02 -5.76
#